data_AF-A0A6M0K4J1-F1
#
_entry.id   AF-A0A6M0K4J1-F1
#
_cell.length_a   1.000
_cell.length_b   1.000
_cell.length_c   1.000
_cell.angle_alpha   90.00
_cell.angle_beta   90.00
_cell.angle_gamma   90.00
#
_symmetry.space_group_name_H-M   'P 1'
#
loop_
_entity.id
_entity.type
_entity.pdbx_description
1 polymer ?
#
loop_
_entity_poly.entity_id
_entity_poly.type
_entity_poly.pdbx_seq_one_letter_code
_entity_poly.pdbx_strand_id
1 'polypeptide(L)'
;MSETFAAILRHGFDQMLTWREAAHHWEDIEGVRQMRVTVRRMRSALSLFRDAVPKDASDAWGDEMRWIAGNLGRARDLDVFIAESLVAVSAGLTLPGDWRLKALAEARRAQVYETEVRPMLDSERFQRFIDDFPNWLDDQAWRKGRIKKKLAKRLSSNLVGYSRGLLDKQERRVLSVGTNVDRDDHEQMYRLPIECKKLRYAAAFFGRSSAVWINSSST
;
A
#
# COMPACT_ATOMS: atom_id res chain seq x y z
N MET A 1 14.84 1.80 16.04
CA MET A 1 13.89 1.01 15.23
C MET A 1 12.43 1.43 15.37
N SER A 2 11.90 1.56 16.60
CA SER A 2 10.50 1.98 16.83
C SER A 2 10.17 3.32 16.18
N GLU A 3 11.05 4.32 16.33
CA GLU A 3 10.89 5.64 15.71
C GLU A 3 10.90 5.57 14.18
N THR A 4 11.79 4.76 13.59
CA THR A 4 11.82 4.54 12.14
C THR A 4 10.53 3.93 11.63
N PHE A 5 9.96 2.96 12.35
CA PHE A 5 8.68 2.36 12.00
C PHE A 5 7.55 3.40 12.04
N ALA A 6 7.47 4.19 13.11
CA ALA A 6 6.49 5.26 13.24
C ALA A 6 6.65 6.30 12.12
N ALA A 7 7.88 6.74 11.83
CA ALA A 7 8.18 7.70 10.78
C ALA A 7 7.78 7.20 9.38
N ILE A 8 8.06 5.94 9.06
CA ILE A 8 7.64 5.32 7.79
C ILE A 8 6.12 5.35 7.64
N LEU A 9 5.40 4.99 8.70
CA LEU A 9 3.93 4.95 8.68
C LEU A 9 3.32 6.35 8.69
N ARG A 10 3.89 7.30 9.43
CA ARG A 10 3.47 8.71 9.44
C ARG A 10 3.61 9.30 8.04
N HIS A 11 4.78 9.16 7.43
CA HIS A 11 5.01 9.63 6.07
C HIS A 11 4.03 9.01 5.05
N GLY A 12 3.76 7.70 5.16
CA GLY A 12 2.73 7.06 4.34
C GLY A 12 1.34 7.64 4.61
N PHE A 13 0.96 7.83 5.86
CA PHE A 13 -0.32 8.42 6.21
C PHE A 13 -0.48 9.83 5.65
N ASP A 14 0.52 10.69 5.81
CA ASP A 14 0.49 12.07 5.32
C ASP A 14 0.39 12.10 3.79
N GLN A 15 1.20 11.28 3.09
CA GLN A 15 1.08 11.14 1.63
C GLN A 15 -0.29 10.62 1.19
N MET A 16 -0.92 9.71 1.94
CA MET A 16 -2.25 9.23 1.57
C MET A 16 -3.26 10.39 1.60
N LEU A 17 -3.15 11.28 2.58
CA LEU A 17 -4.08 12.40 2.73
C LEU A 17 -3.90 13.48 1.65
N THR A 18 -2.69 13.70 1.14
CA THR A 18 -2.47 14.65 0.03
C THR A 18 -3.22 14.25 -1.24
N TRP A 19 -3.50 12.95 -1.42
CA TRP A 19 -4.24 12.42 -2.58
C TRP A 19 -5.73 12.24 -2.33
N ARG A 20 -6.22 12.51 -1.11
CA ARG A 20 -7.63 12.30 -0.75
C ARG A 20 -8.57 13.03 -1.70
N GLU A 21 -8.35 14.34 -1.88
CA GLU A 21 -9.23 15.18 -2.70
C GLU A 21 -9.25 14.72 -4.16
N ALA A 22 -8.07 14.52 -4.75
CA ALA A 22 -7.95 14.01 -6.10
C ALA A 22 -8.63 12.64 -6.27
N ALA A 23 -8.63 11.79 -5.24
CA ALA A 23 -9.26 10.48 -5.30
C ALA A 23 -10.80 10.50 -5.28
N HIS A 24 -11.44 11.62 -4.94
CA HIS A 24 -12.91 11.73 -5.03
C HIS A 24 -13.43 11.64 -6.46
N HIS A 25 -12.59 11.96 -7.44
CA HIS A 25 -12.96 12.05 -8.85
C HIS A 25 -11.95 11.28 -9.71
N TRP A 26 -12.33 10.98 -10.96
CA TRP A 26 -11.46 10.31 -11.94
C TRP A 26 -10.87 11.28 -12.97
N GLU A 27 -11.02 12.60 -12.74
CA GLU A 27 -10.36 13.63 -13.55
C GLU A 27 -8.84 13.50 -13.45
N ASP A 28 -8.35 13.22 -12.25
CA ASP A 28 -6.99 12.73 -12.01
C ASP A 28 -7.02 11.30 -11.47
N ILE A 29 -6.80 10.32 -12.36
CA ILE A 29 -6.72 8.90 -12.01
C ILE A 29 -5.54 8.58 -11.07
N GLU A 30 -4.60 9.51 -10.88
CA GLU A 30 -3.52 9.36 -9.91
C GLU A 30 -4.02 9.39 -8.47
N GLY A 31 -5.13 10.07 -8.15
CA GLY A 31 -5.67 10.12 -6.79
C GLY A 31 -5.89 8.73 -6.19
N VAL A 32 -6.73 7.92 -6.83
CA VAL A 32 -7.00 6.54 -6.42
C VAL A 32 -5.74 5.67 -6.51
N ARG A 33 -4.92 5.82 -7.55
CA ARG A 33 -3.68 5.07 -7.71
C ARG A 33 -2.72 5.30 -6.54
N GLN A 34 -2.46 6.55 -6.18
CA GLN A 34 -1.50 6.93 -5.17
C GLN A 34 -1.98 6.56 -3.77
N MET A 35 -3.26 6.79 -3.44
CA MET A 35 -3.83 6.27 -2.19
C MET A 35 -3.63 4.76 -2.05
N ARG A 36 -3.90 3.98 -3.11
CA ARG A 36 -3.67 2.52 -3.09
C ARG A 36 -2.21 2.16 -2.90
N VAL A 37 -1.30 2.81 -3.63
CA VAL A 37 0.14 2.55 -3.54
C VAL A 37 0.62 2.81 -2.11
N THR A 38 0.21 3.93 -1.54
CA THR A 38 0.60 4.38 -0.21
C THR A 38 0.07 3.45 0.88
N VAL A 39 -1.22 3.12 0.85
CA VAL A 39 -1.83 2.17 1.80
C VAL A 39 -1.20 0.78 1.71
N ARG A 40 -0.89 0.29 0.50
CA ARG A 40 -0.17 -0.99 0.32
C ARG A 40 1.25 -0.94 0.88
N ARG A 41 1.94 0.19 0.74
CA ARG A 41 3.27 0.41 1.30
C ARG A 41 3.21 0.43 2.84
N MET A 42 2.24 1.10 3.44
CA MET A 42 2.01 1.09 4.90
C MET A 42 1.73 -0.33 5.42
N ARG A 43 0.85 -1.10 4.76
CA ARG A 43 0.61 -2.51 5.10
C ARG A 43 1.86 -3.38 4.99
N SER A 44 2.68 -3.11 3.97
CA SER A 44 3.96 -3.80 3.81
C SER A 44 4.90 -3.47 4.96
N ALA A 45 4.95 -2.22 5.43
CA ALA A 45 5.71 -1.85 6.63
C ALA A 45 5.22 -2.63 7.87
N LEU A 46 3.91 -2.73 8.11
CA LEU A 46 3.37 -3.57 9.21
C LEU A 46 3.86 -5.02 9.09
N SER A 47 3.84 -5.60 7.89
CA SER A 47 4.31 -6.97 7.66
C SER A 47 5.82 -7.14 7.81
N LEU A 48 6.61 -6.14 7.40
CA LEU A 48 8.07 -6.19 7.44
C LEU A 48 8.60 -6.02 8.87
N PHE A 49 7.89 -5.26 9.68
CA PHE A 49 8.25 -4.97 11.07
C PHE A 49 7.62 -5.91 12.09
N ARG A 50 6.95 -7.01 11.69
CA ARG A 50 6.38 -8.02 12.62
C ARG A 50 7.39 -8.62 13.62
N ASP A 51 8.65 -8.56 13.25
CA ASP A 51 9.78 -9.01 14.07
C ASP A 51 10.15 -8.01 15.17
N ALA A 52 9.61 -6.79 15.15
CA ALA A 52 9.79 -5.68 16.10
C ALA A 52 8.46 -5.21 16.72
N VAL A 53 7.35 -5.27 15.98
CA VAL A 53 6.01 -4.84 16.39
C VAL A 53 5.10 -6.05 16.56
N PRO A 54 4.46 -6.23 17.72
CA PRO A 54 3.52 -7.32 17.94
C PRO A 54 2.39 -7.34 16.89
N LYS A 55 1.98 -8.55 16.50
CA LYS A 55 0.98 -8.74 15.46
C LYS A 55 -0.39 -8.20 15.91
N ASP A 56 -0.82 -8.62 17.09
CA ASP A 56 -1.98 -8.15 17.83
C ASP A 56 -2.04 -6.63 17.97
N ALA A 57 -0.91 -5.96 18.21
CA ALA A 57 -0.87 -4.51 18.35
C ALA A 57 -1.10 -3.73 17.02
N SER A 58 -1.01 -4.40 15.87
CA SER A 58 -1.03 -3.76 14.54
C SER A 58 -2.04 -4.36 13.56
N ASP A 59 -2.74 -5.43 13.94
CA ASP A 59 -3.65 -6.15 13.04
C ASP A 59 -4.88 -5.33 12.66
N ALA A 60 -5.52 -4.66 13.62
CA ALA A 60 -6.67 -3.79 13.36
C ALA A 60 -6.34 -2.71 12.30
N TRP A 61 -5.17 -2.08 12.40
CA TRP A 61 -4.70 -1.11 11.41
C TRP A 61 -4.42 -1.73 10.05
N GLY A 62 -3.85 -2.94 10.03
CA GLY A 62 -3.66 -3.69 8.79
C GLY A 62 -4.97 -4.04 8.09
N ASP A 63 -6.04 -4.24 8.87
CA ASP A 63 -7.39 -4.53 8.40
C ASP A 63 -8.10 -3.27 7.89
N GLU A 64 -7.99 -2.13 8.57
CA GLU A 64 -8.47 -0.84 8.07
C GLU A 64 -7.80 -0.46 6.74
N MET A 65 -6.48 -0.58 6.67
CA MET A 65 -5.74 -0.38 5.42
C MET A 65 -6.15 -1.38 4.32
N ARG A 66 -6.52 -2.63 4.68
CA ARG A 66 -7.03 -3.59 3.70
C ARG A 66 -8.40 -3.14 3.19
N TRP A 67 -9.26 -2.67 4.07
CA TRP A 67 -10.59 -2.16 3.72
C TRP A 67 -10.48 -0.94 2.81
N ILE A 68 -9.64 0.06 3.13
CA ILE A 68 -9.40 1.23 2.26
C ILE A 68 -8.94 0.78 0.86
N ALA A 69 -7.90 -0.07 0.80
CA ALA A 69 -7.40 -0.59 -0.47
C ALA A 69 -8.42 -1.49 -1.21
N GLY A 70 -9.36 -2.10 -0.51
CA GLY A 70 -10.44 -2.90 -1.12
C GLY A 70 -11.42 -2.02 -1.89
N ASN A 71 -11.92 -0.97 -1.25
CA ASN A 71 -12.91 -0.05 -1.85
C ASN A 71 -12.35 0.71 -3.06
N LEU A 72 -11.04 1.02 -3.05
CA LEU A 72 -10.37 1.66 -4.18
C LEU A 72 -10.06 0.69 -5.34
N GLY A 73 -10.37 -0.60 -5.20
CA GLY A 73 -9.99 -1.67 -6.13
C GLY A 73 -10.57 -1.49 -7.52
N ARG A 74 -11.90 -1.57 -7.57
CA ARG A 74 -12.64 -1.58 -8.83
C ARG A 74 -12.46 -0.27 -9.61
N ALA A 75 -12.36 0.86 -8.91
CA ALA A 75 -12.06 2.16 -9.53
C ALA A 75 -10.71 2.11 -10.27
N ARG A 76 -9.64 1.69 -9.59
CA ARG A 76 -8.31 1.61 -10.23
C ARG A 76 -8.29 0.63 -11.40
N ASP A 77 -8.96 -0.51 -11.28
CA ASP A 77 -9.00 -1.50 -12.35
C ASP A 77 -9.68 -0.91 -13.60
N LEU A 78 -10.76 -0.13 -13.43
CA LEU A 78 -11.41 0.59 -14.53
C LEU A 78 -10.54 1.72 -15.07
N ASP A 79 -9.81 2.45 -14.23
CA ASP A 79 -8.88 3.50 -14.68
C ASP A 79 -7.77 2.92 -15.57
N VAL A 80 -7.15 1.80 -15.15
CA VAL A 80 -6.16 1.08 -15.97
C VAL A 80 -6.79 0.61 -17.27
N PHE A 81 -7.97 -0.01 -17.17
CA PHE A 81 -8.63 -0.60 -18.31
C PHE A 81 -8.91 0.46 -19.38
N ILE A 82 -9.44 1.61 -18.98
CA ILE A 82 -9.78 2.71 -19.91
C ILE A 82 -8.52 3.41 -20.43
N ALA A 83 -7.58 3.78 -19.55
CA ALA A 83 -6.44 4.61 -19.92
C ALA A 83 -5.32 3.83 -20.62
N GLU A 84 -5.15 2.55 -20.31
CA GLU A 84 -4.04 1.73 -20.80
C GLU A 84 -4.53 0.62 -21.72
N SER A 85 -5.46 -0.22 -21.26
CA SER A 85 -5.83 -1.45 -21.97
C SER A 85 -6.66 -1.20 -23.22
N LEU A 86 -7.72 -0.39 -23.13
CA LEU A 86 -8.58 -0.07 -24.28
C LEU A 86 -7.81 0.69 -25.36
N VAL A 87 -6.93 1.62 -24.97
CA VAL A 87 -6.07 2.37 -25.90
C VAL A 87 -5.12 1.45 -26.64
N ALA A 88 -4.49 0.50 -25.94
CA ALA A 88 -3.59 -0.47 -26.56
C ALA A 88 -4.32 -1.38 -27.57
N VAL A 89 -5.54 -1.82 -27.23
CA VAL A 89 -6.34 -2.69 -28.11
C VAL A 89 -6.85 -1.95 -29.35
N SER A 90 -7.35 -0.72 -29.20
CA SER A 90 -7.88 0.06 -30.33
C SER A 90 -6.79 0.46 -31.34
N ALA A 91 -5.54 0.60 -30.88
CA ALA A 91 -4.40 0.85 -31.76
C ALA A 91 -4.03 -0.37 -32.62
N GLY A 92 -4.30 -1.59 -32.15
CA GLY A 92 -3.93 -2.84 -32.83
C GLY A 92 -5.07 -3.53 -33.59
N LEU A 93 -6.32 -3.17 -33.31
CA LEU A 93 -7.51 -3.82 -33.87
C LEU A 93 -8.61 -2.80 -34.18
N THR A 94 -9.11 -2.80 -35.42
CA THR A 94 -10.35 -2.09 -35.75
C THR A 94 -11.52 -2.90 -35.20
N LEU A 95 -12.06 -2.50 -34.05
CA LEU A 95 -13.18 -3.16 -33.40
C LEU A 95 -14.49 -2.40 -33.71
N PRO A 96 -15.44 -2.99 -34.46
CA PRO A 96 -16.77 -2.40 -34.60
C PRO A 96 -17.42 -2.24 -33.23
N GLY A 97 -17.64 -1.00 -32.79
CA GLY A 97 -18.26 -0.69 -31.49
C GLY A 97 -17.30 -0.48 -30.32
N ASP A 98 -16.01 -0.26 -30.58
CA ASP A 98 -15.02 0.24 -29.61
C ASP A 98 -15.53 1.43 -28.76
N TRP A 99 -16.21 2.38 -29.40
CA TRP A 99 -16.81 3.54 -28.74
C TRP A 99 -17.91 3.15 -27.75
N ARG A 100 -18.69 2.09 -28.04
CA ARG A 100 -19.73 1.57 -27.12
C ARG A 100 -19.08 0.94 -25.90
N LEU A 101 -18.04 0.14 -26.10
CA LEU A 101 -17.30 -0.48 -25.00
C LEU A 101 -16.66 0.60 -24.11
N LYS A 102 -16.03 1.61 -24.70
CA LYS A 102 -15.47 2.74 -23.97
C LYS A 102 -16.55 3.47 -23.17
N ALA A 103 -17.69 3.81 -23.79
CA ALA A 103 -18.80 4.48 -23.11
C ALA A 103 -19.36 3.64 -21.93
N LEU A 104 -19.50 2.32 -22.09
CA LEU A 104 -19.91 1.42 -21.02
C LEU A 104 -18.89 1.38 -19.88
N ALA A 105 -17.59 1.33 -20.19
CA ALA A 105 -16.53 1.34 -19.20
C ALA A 105 -16.48 2.66 -18.43
N GLU A 106 -16.64 3.80 -19.11
CA GLU A 106 -16.69 5.13 -18.49
C GLU A 106 -17.92 5.29 -17.58
N ALA A 107 -19.10 4.84 -18.04
CA ALA A 107 -20.31 4.84 -17.22
C ALA A 107 -20.13 3.95 -15.97
N ARG A 108 -19.50 2.78 -16.12
CA ARG A 108 -19.21 1.90 -14.99
C ARG A 108 -18.19 2.52 -14.03
N ARG A 109 -17.16 3.19 -14.54
CA ARG A 109 -16.19 3.93 -13.71
C ARG A 109 -16.89 5.00 -12.88
N ALA A 110 -17.72 5.83 -13.51
CA ALA A 110 -18.47 6.87 -12.82
C ALA A 110 -19.33 6.29 -11.69
N GLN A 111 -20.05 5.19 -11.98
CA GLN A 111 -20.86 4.49 -10.98
C GLN A 111 -20.02 3.96 -9.80
N VAL A 112 -18.85 3.36 -10.07
CA VAL A 112 -17.97 2.82 -9.02
C VAL A 112 -17.41 3.94 -8.14
N TYR A 113 -17.02 5.07 -8.73
CA TYR A 113 -16.59 6.22 -7.94
C TYR A 113 -17.71 6.75 -7.05
N GLU A 114 -18.93 6.85 -7.57
CA GLU A 114 -20.10 7.35 -6.83
C GLU A 114 -20.55 6.40 -5.71
N THR A 115 -20.52 5.09 -5.95
CA THR A 115 -21.09 4.10 -5.03
C THR A 115 -20.09 3.45 -4.09
N GLU A 116 -18.79 3.55 -4.37
CA GLU A 116 -17.74 2.90 -3.59
C GLU A 116 -16.66 3.86 -3.10
N VAL A 117 -16.08 4.66 -3.99
CA VAL A 117 -14.92 5.51 -3.66
C VAL A 117 -15.35 6.69 -2.77
N ARG A 118 -16.27 7.53 -3.26
CA ARG A 118 -16.74 8.71 -2.52
C ARG A 118 -17.36 8.33 -1.18
N PRO A 119 -18.30 7.36 -1.10
CA PRO A 119 -18.88 6.98 0.19
C PRO A 119 -17.84 6.42 1.17
N MET A 120 -16.80 5.72 0.69
CA MET A 120 -15.72 5.27 1.56
C MET A 120 -14.90 6.44 2.11
N LEU A 121 -14.50 7.38 1.26
CA LEU A 121 -13.72 8.57 1.65
C LEU A 121 -14.51 9.52 2.56
N ASP A 122 -15.84 9.55 2.43
CA ASP A 122 -16.74 10.38 3.24
C ASP A 122 -17.30 9.64 4.47
N SER A 123 -16.95 8.37 4.65
CA SER A 123 -17.49 7.56 5.75
C SER A 123 -16.88 7.93 7.10
N GLU A 124 -17.70 7.81 8.16
CA GLU A 124 -17.24 7.87 9.54
C GLU A 124 -16.14 6.84 9.86
N ARG A 125 -16.12 5.71 9.15
CA ARG A 125 -15.07 4.70 9.31
C ARG A 125 -13.71 5.21 8.83
N PHE A 126 -13.66 5.84 7.66
CA PHE A 126 -12.43 6.43 7.16
C PHE A 126 -12.00 7.63 8.02
N GLN A 127 -12.95 8.46 8.47
CA GLN A 127 -12.64 9.56 9.38
C GLN A 127 -12.04 9.07 10.71
N ARG A 128 -12.60 8.02 11.32
CA ARG A 128 -12.00 7.39 12.51
C ARG A 128 -10.58 6.88 12.26
N PHE A 129 -10.30 6.31 11.08
CA PHE A 129 -8.93 5.93 10.72
C PHE A 129 -8.00 7.16 10.67
N ILE A 130 -8.47 8.28 10.11
CA ILE A 130 -7.71 9.55 10.07
C ILE A 130 -7.43 10.07 11.48
N ASP A 131 -8.40 9.99 12.38
CA ASP A 131 -8.29 10.55 13.73
C ASP A 131 -7.44 9.66 14.65
N ASP A 132 -7.65 8.35 14.61
CA ASP A 132 -7.08 7.41 15.58
C ASP A 132 -5.68 6.90 15.19
N PHE A 133 -5.38 6.80 13.89
CA PHE A 133 -4.09 6.25 13.43
C PHE A 133 -2.87 7.12 13.84
N PRO A 134 -2.93 8.46 13.76
CA PRO A 134 -1.90 9.34 14.35
C PRO A 134 -1.69 9.11 15.83
N ASN A 135 -2.76 9.09 16.61
CA ASN A 135 -2.69 8.86 18.05
C ASN A 135 -2.00 7.53 18.36
N TRP A 136 -2.31 6.46 17.62
CA TRP A 136 -1.65 5.16 17.78
C TRP A 136 -0.14 5.20 17.47
N LEU A 137 0.29 5.99 16.49
CA LEU A 137 1.70 6.19 16.18
C LEU A 137 2.43 7.01 17.26
N ASP A 138 1.82 8.11 17.71
CA ASP A 138 2.43 9.05 18.66
C ASP A 138 2.57 8.43 20.05
N ASP A 139 1.54 7.70 20.48
CA ASP A 139 1.56 6.90 21.71
C ASP A 139 2.53 5.72 21.66
N GLN A 140 3.02 5.39 20.47
CA GLN A 140 3.73 4.14 20.17
C GLN A 140 3.03 2.96 20.82
N ALA A 141 1.72 2.83 20.64
CA ALA A 141 0.88 1.95 21.46
C ALA A 141 1.32 0.46 21.42
N TRP A 142 2.06 0.06 20.38
CA TRP A 142 2.73 -1.25 20.31
C TRP A 142 3.79 -1.48 21.39
N ARG A 143 4.23 -0.45 22.10
CA ARG A 143 5.13 -0.53 23.27
C ARG A 143 4.42 -0.87 24.56
N LYS A 144 3.13 -0.52 24.69
CA LYS A 144 2.36 -0.58 25.94
C LYS A 144 1.92 -2.00 26.33
N GLY A 145 2.03 -2.98 25.42
CA GLY A 145 1.65 -4.38 25.66
C GLY A 145 2.72 -5.24 26.34
N ARG A 146 2.37 -6.48 26.73
CA ARG A 146 3.34 -7.49 27.20
C ARG A 146 4.23 -7.96 26.04
N ILE A 147 5.32 -7.24 25.82
CA ILE A 147 6.29 -7.54 24.77
C ILE A 147 7.21 -8.67 25.21
N LYS A 148 7.32 -9.72 24.40
CA LYS A 148 8.32 -10.79 24.60
C LYS A 148 9.73 -10.17 24.63
N LYS A 149 10.61 -10.57 25.57
CA LYS A 149 11.97 -9.99 25.73
C LYS A 149 12.76 -9.84 24.41
N LYS A 150 12.65 -10.82 23.49
CA LYS A 150 13.28 -10.79 22.16
C LYS A 150 12.82 -9.62 21.28
N LEU A 151 11.54 -9.27 21.38
CA LEU A 151 10.88 -8.21 20.62
C LEU A 151 11.27 -6.83 21.18
N ALA A 152 11.33 -6.71 22.51
CA ALA A 152 11.81 -5.50 23.19
C ALA A 152 13.25 -5.15 22.78
N LYS A 153 14.15 -6.16 22.72
CA LYS A 153 15.53 -5.97 22.24
C LYS A 153 15.61 -5.51 20.78
N ARG A 154 14.65 -5.90 19.93
CA ARG A 154 14.63 -5.48 18.52
C ARG A 154 14.11 -4.06 18.35
N LEU A 155 13.13 -3.64 19.15
CA LEU A 155 12.63 -2.26 19.16
C LEU A 155 13.72 -1.25 19.55
N SER A 156 14.63 -1.65 20.45
CA SER A 156 15.78 -0.87 20.90
C SER A 156 17.06 -1.09 20.09
N SER A 157 17.04 -1.94 19.06
CA SER A 157 18.24 -2.23 18.26
C SER A 157 18.65 -1.08 17.33
N ASN A 158 19.94 -1.04 16.97
CA ASN A 158 20.48 -0.10 15.98
C ASN A 158 19.82 -0.30 14.61
N LEU A 159 19.47 0.82 13.95
CA LEU A 159 18.79 0.85 12.66
C LEU A 159 19.54 0.07 11.58
N VAL A 160 20.85 0.27 11.47
CA VAL A 160 21.67 -0.35 10.41
C VAL A 160 21.71 -1.87 10.53
N GLY A 161 21.85 -2.40 11.75
CA GLY A 161 21.90 -3.85 11.98
C GLY A 161 20.54 -4.50 11.69
N TYR A 162 19.46 -3.85 12.10
CA TYR A 162 18.11 -4.35 11.86
C TYR A 162 17.72 -4.28 10.38
N SER A 163 18.02 -3.17 9.68
CA SER A 163 17.67 -2.99 8.27
C SER A 163 18.36 -4.05 7.40
N ARG A 164 19.65 -4.33 7.64
CA ARG A 164 20.38 -5.41 6.97
C ARG A 164 19.71 -6.76 7.20
N GLY A 165 19.49 -7.14 8.47
CA GLY A 165 18.85 -8.43 8.79
C GLY A 165 17.43 -8.57 8.24
N LEU A 166 16.69 -7.47 8.14
CA LEU A 166 15.36 -7.45 7.51
C LEU A 166 15.47 -7.64 6.00
N LEU A 167 16.34 -6.91 5.32
CA LEU A 167 16.57 -7.03 3.87
C LEU A 167 17.02 -8.44 3.49
N ASP A 168 18.02 -8.99 4.17
CA ASP A 168 18.53 -10.35 3.94
C ASP A 168 17.40 -11.39 4.11
N LYS A 169 16.55 -11.21 5.13
CA LYS A 169 15.40 -12.11 5.37
C LYS A 169 14.37 -12.03 4.24
N GLN A 170 14.09 -10.85 3.70
CA GLN A 170 13.13 -10.70 2.61
C GLN A 170 13.69 -11.19 1.28
N GLU A 171 14.97 -10.95 1.01
CA GLU A 171 15.66 -11.51 -0.16
C GLU A 171 15.58 -13.04 -0.14
N ARG A 172 15.91 -13.68 0.98
CA ARG A 172 15.77 -15.14 1.13
C ARG A 172 14.34 -15.63 0.90
N ARG A 173 13.32 -14.86 1.28
CA ARG A 173 11.91 -15.21 1.00
C ARG A 173 11.59 -15.12 -0.48
N VAL A 174 12.06 -14.08 -1.16
CA VAL A 174 11.90 -13.95 -2.61
C VAL A 174 12.55 -15.13 -3.32
N LEU A 175 13.80 -15.47 -2.97
CA LEU A 175 14.51 -16.62 -3.53
C LEU A 175 13.76 -17.93 -3.21
N SER A 176 13.36 -18.15 -1.96
CA SER A 176 12.62 -19.35 -1.55
C SER A 176 11.31 -19.54 -2.30
N VAL A 177 10.60 -18.46 -2.60
CA VAL A 177 9.35 -18.52 -3.35
C VAL A 177 9.61 -18.57 -4.86
N GLY A 178 10.73 -18.03 -5.35
CA GLY A 178 11.03 -17.84 -6.78
C GLY A 178 11.84 -18.95 -7.46
N THR A 179 12.71 -19.68 -6.74
CA THR A 179 13.70 -20.58 -7.35
C THR A 179 13.07 -21.80 -8.03
N ASN A 180 11.94 -22.31 -7.54
CA ASN A 180 11.26 -23.50 -8.07
C ASN A 180 9.75 -23.24 -8.28
N VAL A 181 9.38 -22.06 -8.78
CA VAL A 181 7.96 -21.74 -9.04
C VAL A 181 7.43 -22.65 -10.13
N ASP A 182 6.40 -23.42 -9.80
CA ASP A 182 5.53 -24.01 -10.81
C ASP A 182 4.72 -22.88 -11.47
N ARG A 183 4.89 -22.71 -12.78
CA ARG A 183 4.22 -21.65 -13.55
C ARG A 183 2.75 -21.95 -13.81
N ASP A 184 2.36 -23.23 -13.69
CA ASP A 184 0.98 -23.67 -13.87
C ASP A 184 0.20 -23.64 -12.53
N ASP A 185 0.90 -23.51 -11.40
CA ASP A 185 0.29 -23.27 -10.09
C ASP A 185 0.02 -21.78 -9.86
N HIS A 186 -1.27 -21.42 -9.93
CA HIS A 186 -1.73 -20.06 -9.72
C HIS A 186 -1.35 -19.48 -8.34
N GLU A 187 -1.34 -20.27 -7.27
CA GLU A 187 -1.00 -19.79 -5.94
C GLU A 187 0.50 -19.42 -5.84
N GLN A 188 1.37 -20.26 -6.41
CA GLN A 188 2.81 -20.01 -6.43
C GLN A 188 3.16 -18.80 -7.30
N MET A 189 2.56 -18.71 -8.49
CA MET A 189 2.71 -17.57 -9.40
C MET A 189 2.21 -16.26 -8.78
N TYR A 190 1.17 -16.31 -7.94
CA TYR A 190 0.65 -15.14 -7.25
C TYR A 190 1.55 -14.67 -6.10
N ARG A 191 2.22 -15.60 -5.41
CA ARG A 191 3.02 -15.31 -4.21
C ARG A 191 4.33 -14.59 -4.52
N LEU A 192 5.02 -14.92 -5.61
CA LEU A 192 6.30 -14.32 -5.97
C LEU A 192 6.21 -12.78 -6.12
N PRO A 193 5.27 -12.21 -6.92
CA PRO A 193 5.12 -10.76 -7.04
C PRO A 193 4.83 -10.05 -5.70
N ILE A 194 4.19 -10.72 -4.75
CA ILE A 194 3.93 -10.15 -3.41
C ILE A 194 5.24 -9.97 -2.65
N GLU A 195 6.08 -11.02 -2.58
CA GLU A 195 7.35 -10.96 -1.87
C GLU A 195 8.34 -10.01 -2.55
N CYS A 196 8.38 -9.97 -3.90
CA CYS A 196 9.18 -8.99 -4.64
C CYS A 196 8.78 -7.55 -4.30
N LYS A 197 7.47 -7.26 -4.21
CA LYS A 197 6.96 -5.94 -3.81
C LYS A 197 7.39 -5.59 -2.38
N LYS A 198 7.32 -6.54 -1.44
CA LYS A 198 7.78 -6.33 -0.05
C LYS A 198 9.26 -6.02 0.00
N LEU A 199 10.11 -6.74 -0.75
CA LEU A 199 11.54 -6.46 -0.83
C LEU A 199 11.80 -5.06 -1.40
N ARG A 200 11.12 -4.69 -2.50
CA ARG A 200 11.21 -3.34 -3.07
C ARG A 200 10.84 -2.26 -2.06
N TYR A 201 9.76 -2.45 -1.30
CA TYR A 201 9.36 -1.50 -0.25
C TYR A 201 10.37 -1.45 0.89
N ALA A 202 10.89 -2.60 1.33
CA ALA A 202 11.94 -2.65 2.34
C ALA A 202 13.18 -1.86 1.91
N ALA A 203 13.63 -2.07 0.67
CA ALA A 203 14.75 -1.30 0.09
C ALA A 203 14.42 0.20 0.02
N ALA A 204 13.20 0.57 -0.38
CA ALA A 204 12.78 1.97 -0.44
C ALA A 204 12.69 2.65 0.95
N PHE A 205 12.38 1.90 2.01
CA PHE A 205 12.36 2.43 3.38
C PHE A 205 13.76 2.75 3.91
N PHE A 206 14.76 1.95 3.54
CA PHE A 206 16.12 2.05 4.09
C PHE A 206 17.15 2.63 3.11
N GLY A 207 16.80 2.79 1.84
CA GLY A 207 17.69 3.35 0.81
C GLY A 207 17.87 4.86 0.97
N ARG A 208 19.02 5.38 0.53
CA ARG A 208 19.39 6.82 0.57
C ARG A 208 18.33 7.76 -0.04
N SER A 209 17.49 7.27 -0.95
CA SER A 209 16.46 8.07 -1.58
C SER A 209 15.37 8.55 -0.61
N SER A 210 15.23 7.99 0.58
CA SER A 210 14.32 8.56 1.59
C SER A 210 14.68 10.01 1.96
N ALA A 211 15.93 10.44 1.79
CA ALA A 211 16.33 11.84 1.94
C ALA A 211 15.81 12.77 0.82
N VAL A 212 15.55 12.25 -0.39
CA VAL A 212 14.99 13.02 -1.52
C VAL A 212 13.47 13.11 -1.40
N TRP A 213 12.81 12.05 -0.90
CA TRP A 213 11.35 12.03 -0.73
C TRP A 213 10.85 12.75 0.54
N ILE A 214 11.74 13.14 1.46
CA ILE A 214 11.42 13.94 2.66
C ILE A 214 11.50 15.45 2.37
N ASN A 215 12.27 15.89 1.36
CA ASN A 215 12.54 17.31 1.10
C ASN A 215 11.80 17.91 -0.12
N SER A 216 10.91 17.17 -0.76
CA SER A 216 10.21 17.63 -1.98
C SER A 216 8.84 18.26 -1.72
N SER A 217 8.58 18.71 -0.48
CA SER A 217 7.38 19.49 -0.11
C SER A 217 7.73 20.96 0.12
N SER A 218 8.55 21.54 -0.76
CA SER A 218 8.86 22.98 -0.76
C SER A 218 9.47 23.37 -2.12
N THR A 219 8.65 23.40 -3.16
CA THR A 219 8.68 24.43 -4.23
C THR A 219 7.48 24.27 -5.13
#